data_AF-A0AAE0UHJ2-F1
#
_entry.id   AF-A0AAE0UHJ2-F1
#
_cell.length_a   1.000
_cell.length_b   1.000
_cell.length_c   1.000
_cell.angle_alpha   90.00
_cell.angle_beta   90.00
_cell.angle_gamma   90.00
#
_symmetry.space_group_name_H-M   'P 1'
#
loop_
_entity.id
_entity.type
_entity.pdbx_description
1 polymer ?
#
loop_
_entity_poly.entity_id
_entity_poly.type
_entity_poly.pdbx_seq_one_letter_code
_entity_poly.pdbx_strand_id
1 'polypeptide(L)'
;MRYSKSMHKEDLIRFIQRKSEECLLHADKPEQRESYFFWKIMELFCDQNRKAKLSQVGVVLFRAYKYLRNKISKPQSVQKQNWCLHLAALLCASMADDEHVKAVIDMGDNFATKGLTFAAHLCYVVTSKECDFGPIGYQSSPDDVSAMKEAIERTAFYEYVLGLNSGCTQPNVQEFKVLYASKLFESGLSSQALDNCENNAKAVNALPDRKPNTSVKQRIKRPGKLNRGRRIDPNWMLNL
;
A
#
# COMPACT_ATOMS: atom_id res chain seq x y z
N MET A 1 -10.05 -4.26 -16.66
CA MET A 1 -8.80 -5.04 -16.65
C MET A 1 -9.08 -6.47 -16.20
N ARG A 2 -8.78 -7.47 -17.03
CA ARG A 2 -8.39 -8.78 -16.49
C ARG A 2 -7.02 -8.56 -15.85
N TYR A 3 -6.89 -8.81 -14.54
CA TYR A 3 -5.58 -9.03 -13.93
C TYR A 3 -4.84 -10.07 -14.78
N SER A 4 -3.56 -9.87 -15.08
CA SER A 4 -2.80 -10.81 -15.89
C SER A 4 -2.90 -12.20 -15.25
N LYS A 5 -3.57 -13.13 -15.93
CA LYS A 5 -3.89 -14.43 -15.37
C LYS A 5 -2.57 -15.20 -15.25
N SER A 6 -2.13 -15.44 -14.02
CA SER A 6 -0.76 -15.82 -13.65
C SER A 6 0.28 -14.70 -13.87
N MET A 7 0.47 -13.86 -12.85
CA MET A 7 1.84 -13.48 -12.47
C MET A 7 2.31 -14.55 -11.47
N HIS A 8 3.53 -15.08 -11.62
CA HIS A 8 3.97 -16.16 -10.74
C HIS A 8 4.26 -15.60 -9.34
N LYS A 9 3.97 -16.40 -8.30
CA LYS A 9 4.23 -16.04 -6.89
C LYS A 9 5.68 -15.57 -6.68
N GLU A 10 6.62 -16.15 -7.42
CA GLU A 10 8.04 -15.78 -7.44
C GLU A 10 8.31 -14.36 -7.96
N ASP A 11 7.58 -13.88 -8.97
CA ASP A 11 7.71 -12.50 -9.48
C ASP A 11 7.22 -11.49 -8.45
N LEU A 12 6.14 -11.84 -7.74
CA LEU A 12 5.55 -11.02 -6.68
C LEU A 12 6.52 -10.89 -5.50
N ILE A 13 7.11 -12.01 -5.06
CA ILE A 13 8.11 -12.05 -4.00
C ILE A 13 9.37 -11.27 -4.40
N ARG A 14 9.90 -11.49 -5.62
CA ARG A 14 11.06 -10.73 -6.14
C ARG A 14 10.81 -9.23 -6.18
N PHE A 15 9.61 -8.79 -6.52
CA PHE A 15 9.24 -7.38 -6.46
C PHE A 15 9.23 -6.83 -5.03
N ILE A 16 8.59 -7.53 -4.08
CA ILE A 16 8.55 -7.12 -2.67
C ILE A 16 9.95 -7.06 -2.06
N GLN A 17 10.83 -7.98 -2.43
CA GLN A 17 12.23 -8.00 -1.99
C GLN A 17 12.99 -6.79 -2.52
N ARG A 18 12.88 -6.47 -3.81
CA ARG A 18 13.45 -5.24 -4.40
C ARG A 18 12.96 -3.98 -3.67
N LYS A 19 11.64 -3.85 -3.44
CA LYS A 19 11.06 -2.73 -2.69
C LYS A 19 11.54 -2.66 -1.23
N SER A 20 11.70 -3.81 -0.58
CA SER A 20 12.28 -3.88 0.76
C SER A 20 13.72 -3.38 0.78
N GLU A 21 14.51 -3.72 -0.24
CA GLU A 21 15.90 -3.27 -0.40
C GLU A 21 15.98 -1.76 -0.70
N GLU A 22 15.13 -1.23 -1.58
CA GLU A 22 15.01 0.21 -1.85
C GLU A 22 14.74 1.00 -0.56
N CYS A 23 13.76 0.58 0.25
CA CYS A 23 13.48 1.17 1.56
C CYS A 23 14.68 1.08 2.53
N LEU A 24 15.48 0.02 2.43
CA LEU A 24 16.69 -0.18 3.25
C LEU A 24 17.90 0.63 2.75
N LEU A 25 17.92 1.11 1.51
CA LEU A 25 18.94 2.05 1.01
C LEU A 25 18.67 3.47 1.53
N HIS A 26 17.40 3.83 1.69
CA HIS A 26 16.95 5.15 2.18
C HIS A 26 16.44 5.11 3.63
N ALA A 27 17.03 4.23 4.45
CA ALA A 27 16.64 4.01 5.85
C ALA A 27 16.97 5.19 6.79
N ASP A 28 17.59 6.26 6.31
CA ASP A 28 17.66 7.55 7.01
C ASP A 28 16.26 8.17 7.16
N LYS A 29 15.44 8.10 6.10
CA LYS A 29 14.08 8.64 6.06
C LYS A 29 13.12 7.83 6.95
N PRO A 30 12.28 8.45 7.79
CA PRO A 30 11.27 7.73 8.57
C PRO A 30 10.32 6.89 7.72
N GLU A 31 9.81 7.47 6.63
CA GLU A 31 8.72 6.96 5.79
C GLU A 31 9.16 5.69 5.03
N GLN A 32 10.44 5.62 4.68
CA GLN A 32 11.05 4.47 4.03
C GLN A 32 11.23 3.30 5.01
N ARG A 33 11.61 3.58 6.27
CA ARG A 33 11.65 2.55 7.30
C ARG A 33 10.26 2.04 7.67
N GLU A 34 9.24 2.91 7.64
CA GLU A 34 7.84 2.50 7.83
C GLU A 34 7.35 1.66 6.66
N SER A 35 7.69 2.06 5.42
CA SER A 35 7.44 1.27 4.20
C SER A 35 8.13 -0.09 4.20
N TYR A 36 9.33 -0.22 4.78
CA TYR A 36 9.99 -1.51 4.96
C TYR A 36 9.15 -2.49 5.79
N PHE A 37 8.50 -2.04 6.87
CA PHE A 37 7.58 -2.91 7.63
C PHE A 37 6.38 -3.34 6.78
N PHE A 38 5.79 -2.43 6.01
CA PHE A 38 4.71 -2.77 5.07
C PHE A 38 5.14 -3.86 4.08
N TRP A 39 6.28 -3.69 3.40
CA TRP A 39 6.77 -4.67 2.43
C TRP A 39 7.05 -6.04 3.06
N LYS A 40 7.58 -6.08 4.30
CA LYS A 40 7.78 -7.35 5.02
C LYS A 40 6.47 -8.05 5.41
N ILE A 41 5.41 -7.31 5.71
CA ILE A 41 4.06 -7.88 5.92
C ILE A 41 3.50 -8.41 4.59
N MET A 42 3.67 -7.68 3.49
CA MET A 42 3.24 -8.13 2.16
C MET A 42 3.97 -9.41 1.73
N GLU A 43 5.27 -9.54 2.01
CA GLU A 43 6.06 -10.76 1.73
C GLU A 43 5.43 -11.99 2.41
N LEU A 44 5.04 -11.87 3.68
CA LEU A 44 4.34 -12.90 4.43
C LEU A 44 2.96 -13.24 3.83
N PHE A 45 2.18 -12.22 3.46
CA PHE A 45 0.84 -12.40 2.88
C PHE A 45 0.88 -13.04 1.48
N CYS A 46 1.95 -12.82 0.72
CA CYS A 46 2.19 -13.47 -0.56
C CYS A 46 2.75 -14.89 -0.41
N ASP A 47 3.53 -15.17 0.64
CA ASP A 47 4.08 -16.49 0.85
C ASP A 47 3.04 -17.52 1.29
N GLN A 48 2.13 -17.14 2.19
CA GLN A 48 1.28 -18.13 2.88
C GLN A 48 0.02 -18.56 2.11
N ASN A 49 -0.35 -17.91 1.00
CA ASN A 49 -1.50 -18.24 0.11
C ASN A 49 -2.88 -18.39 0.81
N ARG A 50 -2.97 -18.15 2.12
CA ARG A 50 -4.14 -18.21 3.01
C ARG A 50 -3.84 -17.31 4.21
N LYS A 51 -4.89 -16.87 4.92
CA LYS A 51 -4.84 -15.96 6.09
C LYS A 51 -3.63 -16.23 7.00
N ALA A 52 -2.61 -15.38 6.92
CA ALA A 52 -1.50 -15.41 7.87
C ALA A 52 -2.03 -15.07 9.26
N LYS A 53 -1.61 -15.82 10.29
CA LYS A 53 -2.04 -15.53 11.67
C LYS A 53 -1.40 -14.22 12.12
N LEU A 54 -2.14 -13.43 12.91
CA LEU A 54 -1.65 -12.19 13.51
C LEU A 54 -0.29 -12.40 14.22
N SER A 55 -0.11 -13.51 14.93
CA SER A 55 1.15 -13.85 15.60
C SER A 55 2.35 -14.04 14.64
N GLN A 56 2.13 -14.50 13.41
CA GLN A 56 3.19 -14.60 12.39
C GLN A 56 3.58 -13.21 11.88
N VAL A 57 2.61 -12.31 11.73
CA VAL A 57 2.84 -10.89 11.42
C VAL A 57 3.66 -10.23 12.53
N GLY A 58 3.33 -10.48 13.80
CA GLY A 58 4.10 -9.99 14.95
C GLY A 58 5.56 -10.46 14.93
N VAL A 59 5.82 -11.74 14.64
CA VAL A 59 7.18 -12.29 14.47
C VAL A 59 7.93 -11.60 13.33
N VAL A 60 7.25 -11.29 12.21
CA VAL A 60 7.85 -10.53 11.09
C VAL A 60 8.21 -9.12 11.52
N LEU A 61 7.33 -8.40 12.22
CA LEU A 61 7.62 -7.05 12.72
C LEU A 61 8.80 -7.02 13.70
N PHE A 62 8.88 -7.96 14.66
CA PHE A 62 10.03 -8.08 15.57
C PHE A 62 11.35 -8.29 14.83
N ARG A 63 11.36 -9.17 13.81
CA ARG A 63 12.55 -9.44 12.98
C ARG A 63 12.93 -8.21 12.15
N ALA A 64 11.96 -7.56 11.51
CA ALA A 64 12.15 -6.34 10.72
C ALA A 64 12.73 -5.19 11.56
N TYR A 65 12.20 -4.98 12.78
CA TYR A 65 12.70 -3.96 13.70
C TYR A 65 14.13 -4.26 14.16
N LYS A 66 14.42 -5.52 14.56
CA LYS A 66 15.77 -5.93 14.96
C LYS A 66 16.78 -5.70 13.83
N TYR A 67 16.40 -6.01 12.59
CA TYR A 67 17.24 -5.79 11.42
C TYR A 67 17.49 -4.29 11.17
N LEU A 68 16.45 -3.45 11.15
CA LEU A 68 16.58 -1.99 11.00
C LEU A 68 17.44 -1.38 12.11
N ARG A 69 17.19 -1.75 13.38
CA ARG A 69 17.96 -1.28 14.55
C ARG A 69 19.45 -1.62 14.42
N ASN A 70 19.78 -2.79 13.91
CA ASN A 70 21.18 -3.20 13.71
C ASN A 70 21.84 -2.52 12.50
N LYS A 71 21.06 -2.16 11.46
CA LYS A 71 21.58 -1.48 10.26
C LYS A 71 21.83 0.01 10.47
N ILE A 72 21.07 0.66 11.36
CA ILE A 72 21.09 2.13 11.54
C ILE A 72 21.99 2.52 12.71
N SER A 73 23.12 3.17 12.43
CA SER A 73 24.12 3.60 13.43
C SER A 73 23.67 4.71 14.39
N LYS A 74 22.41 5.19 14.31
CA LYS A 74 21.86 6.28 15.14
C LYS A 74 20.65 5.77 15.95
N PRO A 75 20.80 5.49 17.26
CA PRO A 75 19.71 4.89 18.06
C PRO A 75 18.43 5.74 18.16
N GLN A 76 18.58 7.07 18.20
CA GLN A 76 17.46 8.00 18.40
C GLN A 76 16.42 7.98 17.27
N SER A 77 16.81 7.72 16.02
CA SER A 77 15.86 7.67 14.91
C SER A 77 14.96 6.44 14.97
N VAL A 78 15.44 5.34 15.57
CA VAL A 78 14.72 4.06 15.73
C VAL A 78 13.73 4.11 16.89
N GLN A 79 13.95 4.97 17.91
CA GLN A 79 13.01 5.14 19.03
C GLN A 79 11.62 5.66 18.59
N LYS A 80 11.52 6.43 17.50
CA LYS A 80 10.22 6.87 16.95
C LYS A 80 9.35 5.69 16.46
N GLN A 81 9.96 4.53 16.20
CA GLN A 81 9.29 3.31 15.74
C GLN A 81 8.86 2.36 16.87
N ASN A 82 8.88 2.82 18.13
CA ASN A 82 8.38 2.01 19.26
C ASN A 82 6.96 1.47 19.02
N TRP A 83 6.12 2.16 18.22
CA TRP A 83 4.80 1.67 17.81
C TRP A 83 4.84 0.24 17.22
N CYS A 84 5.89 -0.12 16.46
CA CYS A 84 5.95 -1.43 15.81
C CYS A 84 6.22 -2.57 16.81
N LEU A 85 6.93 -2.30 17.91
CA LEU A 85 7.14 -3.27 19.00
C LEU A 85 5.87 -3.48 19.82
N HIS A 86 5.08 -2.42 20.05
CA HIS A 86 3.79 -2.52 20.73
C HIS A 86 2.79 -3.32 19.87
N LEU A 87 2.72 -3.02 18.56
CA LEU A 87 1.92 -3.78 17.62
C LEU A 87 2.38 -5.24 17.52
N ALA A 88 3.69 -5.49 17.42
CA ALA A 88 4.23 -6.85 17.35
C ALA A 88 3.93 -7.67 18.62
N ALA A 89 4.05 -7.05 19.80
CA ALA A 89 3.68 -7.67 21.08
C ALA A 89 2.19 -8.00 21.14
N LEU A 90 1.31 -7.07 20.75
CA LEU A 90 -0.13 -7.29 20.68
C LEU A 90 -0.48 -8.41 19.69
N LEU A 91 0.11 -8.40 18.50
CA LEU A 91 -0.08 -9.43 17.48
C LEU A 91 0.37 -10.84 17.93
N CYS A 92 1.39 -10.93 18.79
CA CYS A 92 1.84 -12.19 19.38
C CYS A 92 1.09 -12.62 20.66
N ALA A 93 0.17 -11.81 21.18
CA ALA A 93 -0.64 -12.17 22.34
C ALA A 93 -1.59 -13.35 22.04
N SER A 94 -1.92 -14.12 23.08
CA SER A 94 -2.89 -15.22 23.00
C SER A 94 -4.28 -14.69 23.41
N MET A 95 -5.15 -14.46 22.44
CA MET A 95 -6.53 -13.99 22.63
C MET A 95 -7.47 -14.74 21.67
N ALA A 96 -8.79 -14.63 21.83
CA ALA A 96 -9.73 -15.11 20.83
C ALA A 96 -9.64 -14.26 19.55
N ASP A 97 -9.86 -14.85 18.37
CA ASP A 97 -9.62 -14.17 17.07
C ASP A 97 -10.36 -12.81 16.95
N ASP A 98 -11.63 -12.75 17.36
CA ASP A 98 -12.43 -11.51 17.30
C ASP A 98 -11.95 -10.43 18.29
N GLU A 99 -11.59 -10.84 19.51
CA GLU A 99 -11.01 -9.95 20.52
C GLU A 99 -9.64 -9.42 20.07
N HIS A 100 -8.85 -10.28 19.43
CA HIS A 100 -7.53 -9.96 18.90
C HIS A 100 -7.62 -8.94 17.78
N VAL A 101 -8.51 -9.16 16.81
CA VAL A 101 -8.79 -8.22 15.73
C VAL A 101 -9.29 -6.88 16.29
N LYS A 102 -10.21 -6.90 17.27
CA LYS A 102 -10.70 -5.67 17.90
C LYS A 102 -9.58 -4.90 18.59
N ALA A 103 -8.75 -5.55 19.41
CA ALA A 103 -7.65 -4.90 20.12
C ALA A 103 -6.62 -4.26 19.17
N VAL A 104 -6.36 -4.88 18.01
CA VAL A 104 -5.48 -4.30 16.98
C VAL A 104 -6.11 -3.09 16.31
N ILE A 105 -7.43 -3.09 16.06
CA ILE A 105 -8.17 -1.92 15.56
C ILE A 105 -8.13 -0.78 16.58
N ASP A 106 -8.44 -1.06 17.85
CA ASP A 106 -8.39 -0.08 18.94
C ASP A 106 -6.98 0.56 19.07
N MET A 107 -5.92 -0.22 18.86
CA MET A 107 -4.53 0.29 18.79
C MET A 107 -4.29 1.15 17.55
N GLY A 108 -4.87 0.81 16.40
CA GLY A 108 -4.83 1.62 15.18
C GLY A 108 -5.47 2.99 15.37
N ASP A 109 -6.66 3.04 15.97
CA ASP A 109 -7.39 4.28 16.26
C ASP A 109 -6.61 5.17 17.26
N ASN A 110 -5.96 4.55 18.25
CA ASN A 110 -5.05 5.22 19.18
C ASN A 110 -3.82 5.83 18.46
N PHE A 111 -3.27 5.16 17.44
CA PHE A 111 -2.21 5.75 16.61
C PHE A 111 -2.74 6.87 15.70
N ALA A 112 -3.94 6.74 15.15
CA ALA A 112 -4.56 7.78 14.32
C ALA A 112 -4.78 9.08 15.09
N THR A 113 -5.34 9.02 16.30
CA THR A 113 -5.51 10.21 17.18
C THR A 113 -4.20 10.89 17.58
N LYS A 114 -3.07 10.19 17.48
CA LYS A 114 -1.71 10.73 17.72
C LYS A 114 -1.00 11.22 16.46
N GLY A 115 -1.66 11.19 15.29
CA GLY A 115 -1.06 11.54 14.01
C GLY A 115 -0.02 10.53 13.50
N LEU A 116 -0.01 9.30 14.02
CA LEU A 116 0.89 8.23 13.58
C LEU A 116 0.24 7.43 12.43
N THR A 117 -0.06 8.12 11.32
CA THR A 117 -0.85 7.61 10.19
C THR A 117 -0.37 6.27 9.66
N PHE A 118 0.94 6.10 9.46
CA PHE A 118 1.49 4.83 8.96
C PHE A 118 1.24 3.66 9.93
N ALA A 119 1.47 3.89 11.23
CA ALA A 119 1.23 2.89 12.27
C ALA A 119 -0.24 2.48 12.35
N ALA A 120 -1.16 3.45 12.26
CA ALA A 120 -2.60 3.21 12.21
C ALA A 120 -2.99 2.37 10.97
N HIS A 121 -2.54 2.76 9.78
CA HIS A 121 -2.85 2.05 8.54
C HIS A 121 -2.32 0.60 8.57
N LEU A 122 -1.16 0.34 9.19
CA LEU A 122 -0.67 -1.02 9.38
C LEU A 122 -1.56 -1.87 10.30
N CYS A 123 -2.14 -1.32 11.37
CA CYS A 123 -3.13 -2.05 12.19
C CYS A 123 -4.35 -2.51 11.36
N TYR A 124 -4.83 -1.67 10.44
CA TYR A 124 -5.96 -2.00 9.57
C TYR A 124 -5.56 -3.01 8.47
N VAL A 125 -4.37 -2.87 7.87
CA VAL A 125 -3.82 -3.82 6.90
C VAL A 125 -3.66 -5.22 7.50
N VAL A 126 -3.12 -5.35 8.72
CA VAL A 126 -2.87 -6.67 9.32
C VAL A 126 -4.15 -7.38 9.77
N THR A 127 -5.21 -6.63 10.08
CA THR A 127 -6.54 -7.19 10.38
C THR A 127 -7.34 -7.52 9.11
N SER A 128 -6.86 -7.14 7.93
CA SER A 128 -7.51 -7.40 6.62
C SER A 128 -8.97 -6.92 6.55
N LYS A 129 -9.35 -5.94 7.36
CA LYS A 129 -10.70 -5.40 7.43
C LYS A 129 -10.90 -4.34 6.35
N GLU A 130 -12.10 -4.26 5.80
CA GLU A 130 -12.51 -3.13 4.97
C GLU A 130 -12.54 -1.88 5.86
N CYS A 131 -11.53 -1.02 5.69
CA CYS A 131 -11.41 0.24 6.41
C CYS A 131 -11.25 1.38 5.40
N ASP A 132 -12.04 2.44 5.62
CA ASP A 132 -12.05 3.66 4.82
C ASP A 132 -10.93 4.61 5.29
N PHE A 133 -9.69 4.25 4.93
CA PHE A 133 -8.51 5.07 5.18
C PHE A 133 -7.81 5.42 3.86
N GLY A 134 -7.09 6.55 3.85
CA GLY A 134 -6.40 7.07 2.66
C GLY A 134 -5.23 6.20 2.17
N PRO A 135 -4.45 6.65 1.18
CA PRO A 135 -3.31 5.88 0.66
C PRO A 135 -2.34 5.43 1.78
N ILE A 136 -1.82 4.19 1.71
CA ILE A 136 -1.07 3.57 2.81
C ILE A 136 0.19 4.40 3.15
N GLY A 137 0.20 4.95 4.36
CA GLY A 137 1.31 5.79 4.84
C GLY A 137 1.36 7.21 4.25
N TYR A 138 0.34 7.65 3.51
CA TYR A 138 0.29 9.04 3.03
C TYR A 138 -0.16 9.97 4.15
N GLN A 139 0.74 10.85 4.57
CA GLN A 139 0.40 12.02 5.38
C GLN A 139 0.27 13.21 4.43
N SER A 140 -0.93 13.81 4.37
CA SER A 140 -1.23 14.85 3.39
C SER A 140 -0.31 16.07 3.55
N SER A 141 0.46 16.38 2.50
CA SER A 141 1.22 17.62 2.38
C SER A 141 0.93 18.27 1.00
N PRO A 142 1.05 19.61 0.87
CA PRO A 142 0.66 20.29 -0.36
C PRO A 142 1.48 19.93 -1.61
N ASP A 143 2.74 19.50 -1.44
CA ASP A 143 3.72 19.41 -2.54
C ASP A 143 4.28 18.00 -2.78
N ASP A 144 4.02 17.02 -1.91
CA ASP A 144 4.66 15.70 -1.99
C ASP A 144 3.90 14.70 -2.89
N VAL A 145 3.88 15.02 -4.18
CA VAL A 145 3.41 14.15 -5.27
C VAL A 145 4.14 12.80 -5.25
N SER A 146 5.41 12.76 -4.81
CA SER A 146 6.21 11.53 -4.75
C SER A 146 5.73 10.59 -3.65
N ALA A 147 5.55 11.06 -2.42
CA ALA A 147 5.02 10.25 -1.33
C ALA A 147 3.57 9.82 -1.59
N MET A 148 2.78 10.65 -2.27
CA MET A 148 1.44 10.26 -2.73
C MET A 148 1.51 9.09 -3.72
N LYS A 149 2.41 9.16 -4.71
CA LYS A 149 2.62 8.06 -5.67
C LYS A 149 3.04 6.77 -4.99
N GLU A 150 4.02 6.81 -4.09
CA GLU A 150 4.47 5.62 -3.35
C GLU A 150 3.35 5.04 -2.47
N ALA A 151 2.52 5.90 -1.84
CA ALA A 151 1.42 5.44 -1.01
C ALA A 151 0.32 4.76 -1.82
N ILE A 152 0.04 5.25 -3.04
CA ILE A 152 -0.88 4.59 -3.97
C ILE A 152 -0.27 3.29 -4.50
N GLU A 153 1.04 3.21 -4.72
CA GLU A 153 1.72 1.95 -5.06
C GLU A 153 1.54 0.91 -3.95
N ARG A 154 1.79 1.29 -2.68
CA ARG A 154 1.54 0.44 -1.50
C ARG A 154 0.07 0.00 -1.41
N THR A 155 -0.89 0.92 -1.57
CA THR A 155 -2.33 0.58 -1.56
C THR A 155 -2.72 -0.36 -2.70
N ALA A 156 -2.27 -0.09 -3.93
CA ALA A 156 -2.52 -0.94 -5.08
C ALA A 156 -1.99 -2.36 -4.88
N PHE A 157 -0.80 -2.47 -4.26
CA PHE A 157 -0.20 -3.74 -3.94
C PHE A 157 -0.99 -4.51 -2.87
N TYR A 158 -1.38 -3.82 -1.79
CA TYR A 158 -2.21 -4.41 -0.73
C TYR A 158 -3.55 -4.93 -1.27
N GLU A 159 -4.28 -4.12 -2.06
CA GLU A 159 -5.53 -4.56 -2.68
C GLU A 159 -5.37 -5.76 -3.62
N TYR A 160 -4.25 -5.84 -4.35
CA TYR A 160 -3.94 -6.98 -5.20
C TYR A 160 -3.71 -8.26 -4.37
N VAL A 161 -2.90 -8.17 -3.30
CA VAL A 161 -2.64 -9.29 -2.38
C VAL A 161 -3.90 -9.71 -1.63
N LEU A 162 -4.75 -8.76 -1.22
CA LEU A 162 -6.04 -9.04 -0.62
C LEU A 162 -6.97 -9.77 -1.62
N GLY A 163 -7.03 -9.31 -2.87
CA GLY A 163 -7.82 -9.94 -3.93
C GLY A 163 -7.37 -11.37 -4.26
N LEU A 164 -6.08 -11.68 -4.16
CA LEU A 164 -5.56 -13.06 -4.26
C LEU A 164 -5.99 -13.95 -3.09
N ASN A 165 -6.03 -13.39 -1.88
CA ASN A 165 -6.23 -14.15 -0.62
C ASN A 165 -7.71 -14.27 -0.17
N SER A 166 -8.58 -13.34 -0.56
CA SER A 166 -10.00 -13.32 -0.16
C SER A 166 -10.99 -13.34 -1.33
N GLY A 167 -10.55 -13.02 -2.55
CA GLY A 167 -11.42 -12.77 -3.69
C GLY A 167 -12.13 -11.40 -3.67
N CYS A 168 -12.02 -10.64 -2.57
CA CYS A 168 -12.53 -9.28 -2.47
C CYS A 168 -11.51 -8.27 -3.01
N THR A 169 -11.96 -7.39 -3.90
CA THR A 169 -11.18 -6.22 -4.33
C THR A 169 -11.80 -4.98 -3.70
N GLN A 170 -11.02 -4.20 -2.95
CA GLN A 170 -11.48 -2.87 -2.54
C GLN A 170 -11.50 -1.92 -3.75
N PRO A 171 -12.36 -0.89 -3.78
CA PRO A 171 -12.41 0.09 -4.87
C PRO A 171 -11.44 1.27 -4.69
N ASN A 172 -10.91 1.45 -3.47
CA ASN A 172 -10.29 2.69 -2.99
C ASN A 172 -9.10 3.17 -3.85
N VAL A 173 -8.26 2.26 -4.36
CA VAL A 173 -7.12 2.64 -5.22
C VAL A 173 -7.52 3.44 -6.47
N GLN A 174 -8.72 3.21 -7.03
CA GLN A 174 -9.16 3.93 -8.22
C GLN A 174 -9.47 5.40 -7.90
N GLU A 175 -10.03 5.66 -6.73
CA GLU A 175 -10.32 7.01 -6.23
C GLU A 175 -9.01 7.76 -5.92
N PHE A 176 -8.05 7.08 -5.30
CA PHE A 176 -6.73 7.67 -5.03
C PHE A 176 -5.94 7.98 -6.31
N LYS A 177 -6.07 7.17 -7.36
CA LYS A 177 -5.49 7.46 -8.69
C LYS A 177 -6.08 8.73 -9.33
N VAL A 178 -7.39 8.96 -9.18
CA VAL A 178 -8.03 10.22 -9.63
C VAL A 178 -7.52 11.40 -8.81
N LEU A 179 -7.41 11.25 -7.49
CA LEU A 179 -6.87 12.30 -6.60
C LEU A 179 -5.41 12.65 -6.96
N TYR A 180 -4.60 11.66 -7.33
CA TYR A 180 -3.21 11.85 -7.76
C TYR A 180 -3.10 12.59 -9.10
N ALA A 181 -3.99 12.32 -10.06
CA ALA A 181 -4.04 13.09 -11.30
C ALA A 181 -4.41 14.57 -11.04
N SER A 182 -5.34 14.84 -10.11
CA SER A 182 -5.63 16.20 -9.65
C SER A 182 -4.40 16.86 -9.01
N LYS A 183 -3.67 16.12 -8.15
CA LYS A 183 -2.47 16.61 -7.48
C LYS A 183 -1.34 16.96 -8.47
N LEU A 184 -1.11 16.12 -9.47
CA LEU A 184 -0.19 16.41 -10.57
C LEU A 184 -0.55 17.71 -11.31
N PHE A 185 -1.85 17.93 -11.56
CA PHE A 185 -2.32 19.15 -12.21
C PHE A 185 -2.14 20.40 -11.33
N GLU A 186 -2.47 20.32 -10.04
CA GLU A 186 -2.22 21.39 -9.05
C GLU A 186 -0.74 21.78 -8.96
N SER A 187 0.16 20.80 -9.00
CA SER A 187 1.61 21.02 -9.02
C SER A 187 2.18 21.42 -10.40
N GLY A 188 1.33 21.76 -11.38
CA GLY A 188 1.74 22.22 -12.72
C GLY A 188 2.25 21.13 -13.65
N LEU A 189 2.20 19.84 -13.26
CA LEU A 189 2.68 18.69 -14.03
C LEU A 189 1.61 18.18 -15.02
N SER A 190 0.97 19.10 -15.76
CA SER A 190 -0.22 18.85 -16.58
C SER A 190 -0.07 17.72 -17.61
N SER A 191 1.12 17.50 -18.17
CA SER A 191 1.37 16.35 -19.07
C SER A 191 1.23 15.02 -18.33
N GLN A 192 1.87 14.90 -17.16
CA GLN A 192 1.80 13.69 -16.33
C GLN A 192 0.37 13.45 -15.81
N ALA A 193 -0.35 14.52 -15.47
CA ALA A 193 -1.76 14.44 -15.08
C ALA A 193 -2.62 13.86 -16.23
N LEU A 194 -2.38 14.30 -17.47
CA LEU A 194 -3.07 13.81 -18.66
C LEU A 194 -2.74 12.34 -18.95
N ASP A 195 -1.46 11.97 -18.92
CA ASP A 195 -0.98 10.61 -19.15
C ASP A 195 -1.57 9.62 -18.10
N ASN A 196 -1.58 10.03 -16.83
CA ASN A 196 -2.21 9.26 -15.75
C ASN A 196 -3.73 9.11 -15.96
N CYS A 197 -4.43 10.20 -16.30
CA CYS A 197 -5.86 10.17 -16.65
C CYS A 197 -6.16 9.21 -17.81
N GLU A 198 -5.37 9.25 -18.89
CA GLU A 198 -5.54 8.36 -20.03
C GLU A 198 -5.34 6.89 -19.64
N ASN A 199 -4.30 6.59 -18.86
CA ASN A 199 -3.99 5.23 -18.44
C ASN A 199 -5.07 4.66 -17.51
N ASN A 200 -5.60 5.47 -16.58
CA ASN A 200 -6.75 5.11 -15.76
C ASN A 200 -8.00 4.89 -16.61
N ALA A 201 -8.29 5.77 -17.57
CA ALA A 201 -9.43 5.61 -18.48
C ALA A 201 -9.32 4.33 -19.32
N LYS A 202 -8.13 3.97 -19.82
CA LYS A 202 -7.88 2.71 -20.53
C LYS A 202 -8.12 1.49 -19.63
N ALA A 203 -7.74 1.55 -18.35
CA ALA A 203 -7.96 0.48 -17.37
C ALA A 203 -9.45 0.26 -17.04
N VAL A 204 -10.20 1.35 -16.84
CA VAL A 204 -11.65 1.36 -16.52
C VAL A 204 -12.49 0.88 -17.70
N ASN A 205 -12.26 1.39 -18.92
CA ASN A 205 -13.02 0.97 -20.11
C ASN A 205 -12.79 -0.51 -20.49
N ALA A 206 -11.78 -1.17 -19.91
CA ALA A 206 -11.54 -2.61 -20.03
C ALA A 206 -12.28 -3.45 -18.96
N LEU A 207 -13.29 -2.91 -18.27
CA LEU A 207 -14.18 -3.61 -17.31
C LEU A 207 -15.65 -3.51 -17.79
N PRO A 208 -16.18 -4.51 -18.52
CA PRO A 208 -17.57 -4.45 -18.99
C PRO A 208 -18.63 -4.63 -17.88
N ASP A 209 -18.32 -5.39 -16.82
CA ASP A 209 -19.33 -5.96 -15.91
C ASP A 209 -19.30 -5.45 -14.46
N ARG A 210 -18.79 -4.23 -14.20
CA ARG A 210 -19.09 -3.54 -12.93
C ARG A 210 -20.23 -2.56 -13.14
N LYS A 211 -21.37 -2.81 -12.47
CA LYS A 211 -22.40 -1.79 -12.28
C LYS A 211 -21.73 -0.55 -11.67
N PRO A 212 -21.80 0.63 -12.30
CA PRO A 212 -21.17 1.82 -11.77
C PRO A 212 -21.93 2.27 -10.51
N ASN A 213 -21.24 2.35 -9.37
CA ASN A 213 -21.74 3.15 -8.25
C ASN A 213 -21.91 4.59 -8.75
N THR A 214 -23.06 5.19 -8.46
CA THR A 214 -23.63 6.35 -9.16
C THR A 214 -22.97 7.70 -8.84
N SER A 215 -21.69 7.70 -8.45
CA SER A 215 -20.98 8.88 -7.94
C SER A 215 -19.78 9.33 -8.81
N VAL A 216 -19.60 8.79 -10.01
CA VAL A 216 -18.61 9.28 -10.99
C VAL A 216 -19.23 9.47 -12.39
N LYS A 217 -20.28 10.31 -12.45
CA LYS A 217 -20.81 10.86 -13.71
C LYS A 217 -20.73 12.39 -13.73
N GLN A 218 -19.51 12.93 -13.72
CA GLN A 218 -19.22 14.19 -14.43
C GLN A 218 -17.71 14.39 -14.62
N ARG A 219 -17.35 15.06 -15.72
CA ARG A 219 -15.99 15.50 -16.11
C ARG A 219 -14.95 14.41 -16.39
N ILE A 220 -14.87 14.00 -17.65
CA ILE A 220 -13.64 14.05 -18.50
C ILE A 220 -14.12 14.05 -19.96
N LYS A 221 -13.61 14.99 -20.77
CA LYS A 221 -13.87 15.07 -22.23
C LYS A 221 -12.66 14.46 -22.94
N ARG A 222 -12.88 13.50 -23.85
CA ARG A 222 -11.80 12.74 -24.55
C ARG A 222 -10.91 13.64 -25.43
N PRO A 223 -9.60 13.37 -25.47
CA PRO A 223 -9.00 12.47 -26.49
C PRO A 223 -8.87 11.00 -26.00
N GLY A 224 -8.23 10.07 -26.71
CA GLY A 224 -7.56 10.10 -28.03
C GLY A 224 -7.23 8.66 -28.51
N LYS A 225 -6.35 8.51 -29.52
CA LYS A 225 -5.68 7.23 -29.84
C LYS A 225 -4.28 7.44 -30.42
N LEU A 226 -3.24 6.84 -29.82
CA LEU A 226 -2.05 6.35 -30.53
C LEU A 226 -1.39 5.17 -29.78
N ASN A 227 -0.35 4.56 -30.35
CA ASN A 227 -0.03 3.13 -30.15
C ASN A 227 1.48 2.83 -29.98
N ARG A 228 1.81 1.90 -29.08
CA ARG A 228 3.03 1.04 -28.98
C ARG A 228 4.42 1.64 -28.64
N GLY A 229 5.06 1.02 -27.65
CA GLY A 229 6.52 0.99 -27.40
C GLY A 229 6.84 0.12 -26.17
N ARG A 230 7.84 -0.78 -26.21
CA ARG A 230 8.10 -1.76 -25.11
C ARG A 230 9.34 -1.41 -24.27
N ARG A 231 9.23 -1.63 -22.95
CA ARG A 231 10.26 -2.22 -22.08
C ARG A 231 9.58 -3.16 -21.07
N ILE A 232 10.29 -4.18 -20.58
CA ILE A 232 9.75 -5.23 -19.70
C ILE A 232 10.38 -5.12 -18.31
N ASP A 233 9.78 -4.29 -17.48
CA ASP A 233 9.68 -4.48 -16.03
C ASP A 233 8.19 -4.80 -15.72
N PRO A 234 7.78 -5.12 -14.47
CA PRO A 234 6.39 -5.43 -14.12
C PRO A 234 5.43 -4.26 -14.41
N ASN A 235 4.90 -4.25 -15.63
CA ASN A 235 4.25 -3.11 -16.29
C ASN A 235 2.83 -2.77 -15.76
N TRP A 236 2.52 -3.21 -14.54
CA TRP A 236 1.22 -3.05 -13.88
C TRP A 236 1.24 -2.06 -12.71
N MET A 237 2.39 -1.86 -12.03
CA MET A 237 2.61 -0.73 -11.10
C MET A 237 3.20 0.51 -11.79
N LEU A 238 3.86 0.33 -12.94
CA LEU A 238 4.47 1.44 -13.70
C LEU A 238 3.46 2.40 -14.37
N ASN A 239 2.15 2.10 -14.28
CA ASN A 239 1.07 2.99 -14.72
C ASN A 239 0.49 3.80 -13.54
N LEU A 240 1.40 4.38 -12.75
CA LEU A 240 1.15 5.44 -11.76
C LEU A 240 1.86 6.71 -12.25
#